data_AF-A0A923VN94-F1
#
_entry.id   AF-A0A923VN94-F1
#
_cell.length_a   1.000
_cell.length_b   1.000
_cell.length_c   1.000
_cell.angle_alpha   90.00
_cell.angle_beta   90.00
_cell.angle_gamma   90.00
#
_symmetry.space_group_name_H-M   'P 1'
#
loop_
_entity.id
_entity.type
_entity.pdbx_description
1 polymer ?
#
loop_
_entity_poly.entity_id
_entity_poly.type
_entity_poly.pdbx_seq_one_letter_code
_entity_poly.pdbx_strand_id
1 'polypeptide(L)' 'LALEFMDARLGDVHYLAGGELTAADIMTVFSVTTMRLFMPLDLAPYPNILAWLARIGARPAYQRAMAKGDPDLVPMLN' A
#
# COMPACT_ATOMS: atom_id res chain seq x y z
N LEU A 1 4.41 12.51 -11.38
CA LEU A 1 4.89 13.35 -10.26
C LEU A 1 4.73 12.67 -8.90
N ALA A 2 3.58 12.70 -8.22
CA ALA A 2 3.49 12.19 -6.83
C ALA A 2 3.76 10.67 -6.70
N LEU A 3 3.17 9.84 -7.57
CA LEU A 3 3.40 8.39 -7.56
C LEU A 3 4.82 8.01 -7.97
N GLU A 4 5.42 8.75 -8.90
CA GLU A 4 6.83 8.55 -9.29
C GLU A 4 7.77 8.82 -8.11
N PHE A 5 7.53 9.87 -7.31
CA PHE A 5 8.32 10.13 -6.11
C PHE A 5 8.13 9.03 -5.05
N MET A 6 6.90 8.58 -4.85
CA MET A 6 6.60 7.49 -3.91
C MET A 6 7.25 6.18 -4.35
N ASP A 7 7.19 5.85 -5.64
CA ASP A 7 7.81 4.64 -6.19
C ASP A 7 9.33 4.70 -6.09
N ALA A 8 9.96 5.80 -6.48
CA ALA A 8 11.40 6.00 -6.32
C ALA A 8 11.82 5.87 -4.86
N ARG A 9 11.08 6.50 -3.94
CA ARG A 9 11.33 6.42 -2.50
C ARG A 9 11.29 4.97 -2.00
N LEU A 10 10.29 4.19 -2.41
CA LEU A 10 10.13 2.78 -2.03
C LEU A 10 11.14 1.86 -2.75
N GLY A 11 11.81 2.35 -3.80
CA GLY A 11 12.99 1.71 -4.37
C GLY A 11 14.23 1.82 -3.47
N ASP A 12 14.35 2.91 -2.70
CA ASP A 12 15.50 3.16 -1.83
C ASP A 12 15.35 2.59 -0.41
N VAL A 13 14.11 2.43 0.08
CA VAL A 13 13.85 1.95 1.45
C VAL A 13 12.68 0.99 1.53
N HIS A 14 12.60 0.28 2.66
CA HIS A 14 11.62 -0.79 2.86
C HIS A 14 10.17 -0.30 3.07
N TYR A 15 10.01 0.83 3.75
CA TYR A 15 8.76 1.52 4.08
C TYR A 15 8.93 3.03 3.87
N LEU A 16 7.84 3.80 3.78
CA LEU A 16 7.90 5.22 3.37
C LEU A 16 8.87 6.07 4.21
N ALA A 17 8.98 5.77 5.50
CA ALA A 17 9.85 6.48 6.44
C ALA A 17 11.24 5.82 6.66
N GLY A 18 11.53 4.65 6.08
CA GLY A 18 12.82 3.97 6.26
C GLY A 18 12.71 2.44 6.34
N GLY A 19 13.47 1.83 7.24
CA GLY A 19 13.51 0.37 7.40
C GLY A 19 12.31 -0.23 8.14
N GLU A 20 11.57 0.58 8.90
CA GLU A 20 10.49 0.14 9.78
C GLU A 20 9.15 0.73 9.37
N LEU A 21 8.06 0.00 9.64
CA LEU A 21 6.71 0.48 9.35
C LEU A 21 6.32 1.60 10.32
N THR A 22 5.78 2.69 9.78
CA THR A 22 5.38 3.85 10.55
C THR A 22 3.94 4.28 10.26
N ALA A 23 3.50 5.35 10.93
CA ALA A 23 2.24 6.01 10.63
C ALA A 23 2.15 6.49 9.17
N ALA A 24 3.27 6.82 8.53
CA ALA A 24 3.28 7.20 7.12
C ALA A 24 2.67 6.09 6.24
N ASP A 25 3.09 4.83 6.45
CA ASP A 25 2.57 3.70 5.71
C ASP A 25 1.08 3.46 5.98
N ILE A 26 0.68 3.57 7.25
CA ILE A 26 -0.70 3.36 7.69
C ILE A 26 -1.65 4.39 7.08
N MET A 27 -1.23 5.66 7.01
CA MET A 27 -2.04 6.74 6.43
C MET A 27 -2.09 6.69 4.90
N THR A 28 -1.00 6.28 4.24
CA THR A 28 -0.90 6.30 2.78
C THR A 28 -1.48 5.05 2.11
N VAL A 29 -1.43 3.87 2.74
CA VAL A 29 -1.79 2.61 2.07
C VAL A 29 -3.20 2.61 1.47
N PHE A 30 -4.16 3.23 2.15
CA PHE A 30 -5.54 3.31 1.65
C PHE A 30 -5.63 3.99 0.27
N SER A 31 -4.90 5.09 0.08
CA SER A 31 -4.96 5.93 -1.13
C SER A 31 -4.52 5.20 -2.40
N VAL A 32 -3.68 4.17 -2.26
CA VAL A 32 -3.18 3.38 -3.40
C VAL A 32 -3.60 1.90 -3.33
N THR A 33 -4.53 1.56 -2.42
CA THR A 33 -5.19 0.23 -2.36
C THR A 33 -6.69 0.40 -2.56
N THR A 34 -7.47 0.43 -1.49
CA THR A 34 -8.94 0.44 -1.49
C THR A 34 -9.52 1.63 -2.24
N MET A 35 -8.87 2.79 -2.22
CA MET A 35 -9.34 3.95 -2.97
C MET A 35 -9.43 3.69 -4.49
N ARG A 36 -8.64 2.73 -5.01
CA ARG A 36 -8.66 2.30 -6.42
C ARG A 36 -9.99 1.67 -6.85
N LEU A 37 -10.80 1.19 -5.91
CA LEU A 37 -12.15 0.69 -6.17
C LEU A 37 -13.13 1.82 -6.53
N PHE A 38 -12.85 3.04 -6.06
CA PHE A 38 -13.71 4.22 -6.29
C PHE A 38 -13.13 5.14 -7.37
N MET A 39 -11.80 5.22 -7.46
CA MET A 39 -11.08 6.05 -8.41
C MET A 39 -10.01 5.19 -9.09
N PRO A 40 -10.27 4.70 -10.32
CA PRO A 40 -9.33 3.86 -11.03
C PRO A 40 -7.96 4.52 -11.15
N LEU A 41 -6.94 3.82 -10.67
CA LEU A 41 -5.55 4.23 -10.75
C LEU A 41 -4.71 3.01 -11.17
N ASP A 42 -4.03 3.16 -12.29
CA ASP A 42 -3.08 2.18 -12.80
C ASP A 42 -1.75 2.30 -12.05
N LEU A 43 -1.32 1.18 -11.45
CA LEU A 43 -0.05 1.07 -10.75
C LEU A 43 0.96 0.19 -11.48
N ALA A 44 0.64 -0.31 -12.68
CA ALA A 44 1.57 -1.09 -13.49
C ALA A 44 2.94 -0.39 -13.73
N PRO A 45 3.02 0.95 -13.88
CA PRO A 45 4.30 1.65 -13.99
C PRO A 45 5.10 1.77 -12.69
N TYR A 46 4.54 1.38 -11.52
CA TYR A 46 5.09 1.66 -10.19
C TYR A 46 5.38 0.35 -9.40
N PRO A 47 6.42 -0.40 -9.78
CA PRO A 47 6.70 -1.72 -9.21
C PRO A 47 7.07 -1.68 -7.73
N ASN A 48 7.67 -0.61 -7.23
CA ASN A 48 8.06 -0.49 -5.82
C ASN A 48 6.83 -0.22 -4.94
N ILE A 49 5.86 0.54 -5.46
CA ILE A 49 4.55 0.68 -4.80
C ILE A 49 3.86 -0.68 -4.71
N LEU A 50 3.80 -1.44 -5.82
CA LEU A 50 3.20 -2.78 -5.82
C LEU A 50 3.88 -3.74 -4.82
N ALA A 51 5.23 -3.74 -4.78
CA ALA A 51 5.98 -4.55 -3.82
C ALA A 51 5.71 -4.15 -2.36
N TRP A 52 5.60 -2.85 -2.09
CA TRP A 52 5.23 -2.31 -0.77
C TRP A 52 3.79 -2.68 -0.37
N LEU A 53 2.85 -2.66 -1.31
CA LEU A 53 1.46 -3.11 -1.07
C LEU A 53 1.39 -4.59 -0.72
N ALA A 54 2.08 -5.44 -1.47
CA ALA A 54 2.17 -6.87 -1.17
C ALA A 54 2.77 -7.09 0.24
N ARG A 55 3.82 -6.33 0.58
CA ARG A 55 4.44 -6.39 1.91
C ARG A 55 3.47 -6.00 3.02
N ILE A 56 2.69 -4.92 2.87
CA ILE A 56 1.69 -4.50 3.87
C ILE A 56 0.58 -5.55 3.98
N GLY A 57 0.04 -6.01 2.85
CA GLY A 57 -1.05 -6.98 2.79
C GLY A 57 -0.71 -8.34 3.41
N ALA A 58 0.56 -8.75 3.34
CA ALA A 58 1.05 -9.97 3.96
C ALA A 58 1.13 -9.92 5.49
N ARG A 59 1.03 -8.74 6.11
CA ARG A 59 1.19 -8.61 7.57
C ARG A 59 -0.04 -9.18 8.30
N PRO A 60 0.13 -10.08 9.28
CA PRO A 60 -1.00 -10.62 10.05
C PRO A 60 -1.85 -9.54 10.73
N ALA A 61 -1.24 -8.42 11.14
CA ALA A 61 -1.97 -7.31 11.73
C ALA A 61 -2.90 -6.61 10.73
N TYR A 62 -2.48 -6.46 9.47
CA TYR A 62 -3.30 -5.88 8.40
C TYR A 62 -4.49 -6.81 8.09
N GLN A 63 -4.23 -8.11 7.92
CA GLN A 63 -5.27 -9.11 7.68
C GLN A 63 -6.32 -9.14 8.79
N ARG A 64 -5.91 -9.10 10.07
CA ARG A 64 -6.85 -9.00 11.20
C ARG A 64 -7.64 -7.70 11.18
N ALA A 65 -7.02 -6.57 10.81
CA ALA A 65 -7.72 -5.30 10.72
C ALA A 65 -8.79 -5.32 9.62
N MET A 66 -8.46 -5.86 8.43
CA MET A 66 -9.42 -6.03 7.34
C MET A 66 -10.56 -6.96 7.72
N ALA A 67 -10.26 -8.15 8.27
CA ALA A 67 -11.28 -9.11 8.69
C ALA A 67 -12.25 -8.54 9.76
N LYS A 68 -11.79 -7.60 10.59
CA LYS A 68 -12.63 -6.93 11.59
C LYS A 68 -13.40 -5.74 11.03
N GLY A 69 -12.79 -4.96 10.14
CA GLY A 69 -13.35 -3.71 9.63
C GLY A 69 -14.31 -3.93 8.46
N ASP A 70 -13.95 -4.83 7.54
CA ASP A 70 -14.70 -5.12 6.33
C ASP A 70 -14.30 -6.51 5.78
N PRO A 71 -14.95 -7.60 6.26
CA PRO A 71 -14.55 -8.97 5.94
C PRO A 71 -14.78 -9.39 4.48
N ASP A 72 -15.67 -8.69 3.77
CA ASP A 72 -16.02 -9.02 2.38
C ASP A 72 -15.19 -8.20 1.35
N LEU A 73 -14.51 -7.15 1.82
CA LEU A 73 -13.65 -6.31 0.99
C LEU A 73 -12.34 -7.03 0.63
N VAL A 74 -12.11 -7.22 -0.66
CA VAL A 74 -10.82 -7.69 -1.20
C VAL A 74 -9.97 -6.47 -1.58
N PRO A 75 -8.87 -6.17 -0.85
CA PRO A 75 -8.04 -5.01 -1.15
C PRO A 75 -7.23 -5.21 -2.44
N MET A 76 -7.08 -4.14 -3.22
CA MET A 76 -6.24 -4.14 -4.42
C MET A 76 -4.76 -4.04 -4.04
N LEU A 77 -4.15 -5.18 -3.71
CA LEU A 77 -2.75 -5.30 -3.30
C LEU A 77 -1.77 -5.49 -4.48
N ASN A 78 -2.29 -5.56 -5.71
CA ASN A 78 -1.58 -5.78 -6.97
C ASN A 78 -1.97 -4.80 -8.07
#